data_AF-A0A2E8A0Y4-F1
#
_entry.id   AF-A0A2E8A0Y4-F1
#
_cell.length_a   1.000
_cell.length_b   1.000
_cell.length_c   1.000
_cell.angle_alpha   90.00
_cell.angle_beta   90.00
_cell.angle_gamma   90.00
#
_symmetry.space_group_name_H-M   'P 1'
#
loop_
_entity.id
_entity.type
_entity.pdbx_description
1 polymer ?
#
loop_
_entity_poly.entity_id
_entity_poly.type
_entity_poly.pdbx_seq_one_letter_code
_entity_poly.pdbx_strand_id
1 'polypeptide(L)'
;MDPSLEYAAYSRVREAVLSLKATDRPASEIVEPSDYWQEELANFEYMLEASPLLISKLRHHCYHVTGLKAYEYQKISQSRLSTFHARARELTREADSSLLVPESPILGGFGYEIEGKLYNVDTLKYFEVLAGLDRARVLDRKFRGANCRRLVWEVGGGWGGLAYQFKTLFPDVTYVITDFPELFLFSAVYLLTAFPGAKVHIAGETAPEECLQNWREADFVFLPQSRPELIRKVRPDLLLNTVSFQEMTTAQVDTYLKTATSVQCPFVYSYNRDCSLYNEQLTNVRERLGEYYQTVELPRLGADYTAAVKGSPVGPRDRRYLKILENSGGYRHVVGYLASNAEGPGIRCELENLPVPKVAAGNRPQRPRVALGMTVYNGESFIKQAITSVLTQTYEDFILVIVDDGSTDGSANVVRHVAEMDSRVVFHQNKRRTGMVAAWRRAFKLAQVESHKAEYFAWV
;
A
#
# COMPACT_ATOMS: atom_id res chain seq x y z
N MET A 1 -27.69 -19.79 -27.46
CA MET A 1 -27.96 -19.01 -26.23
C MET A 1 -27.24 -17.70 -26.39
N ASP A 2 -27.94 -16.60 -26.21
CA ASP A 2 -27.32 -15.27 -26.16
C ASP A 2 -26.36 -15.24 -24.96
N PRO A 3 -25.07 -14.91 -25.12
CA PRO A 3 -24.15 -14.83 -23.99
C PRO A 3 -24.66 -13.83 -22.94
N SER A 4 -24.50 -14.16 -21.65
CA SER A 4 -24.78 -13.20 -20.57
C SER A 4 -23.92 -11.94 -20.76
N LEU A 5 -24.40 -10.79 -20.30
CA LEU A 5 -23.69 -9.49 -20.43
C LEU A 5 -22.26 -9.56 -19.90
N GLU A 6 -22.05 -10.25 -18.78
CA GLU A 6 -20.74 -10.55 -18.19
C GLU A 6 -19.82 -11.37 -19.12
N TYR A 7 -20.35 -12.38 -19.82
CA TYR A 7 -19.57 -13.20 -20.72
C TYR A 7 -19.27 -12.48 -22.04
N ALA A 8 -20.15 -11.58 -22.48
CA ALA A 8 -19.89 -10.68 -23.58
C ALA A 8 -18.76 -9.69 -23.24
N ALA A 9 -18.77 -9.10 -22.03
CA ALA A 9 -17.68 -8.27 -21.53
C ALA A 9 -16.35 -9.06 -21.48
N TYR A 10 -16.37 -10.28 -20.96
CA TYR A 10 -15.20 -11.17 -20.97
C TYR A 10 -14.69 -11.45 -22.39
N SER A 11 -15.57 -11.82 -23.32
CA SER A 11 -15.17 -12.15 -24.69
C SER A 11 -14.49 -10.96 -25.37
N ARG A 12 -15.07 -9.75 -25.21
CA ARG A 12 -14.48 -8.49 -25.69
C ARG A 12 -13.07 -8.26 -25.13
N VAL A 13 -12.92 -8.34 -23.80
CA VAL A 13 -11.63 -8.12 -23.13
C VAL A 13 -10.60 -9.18 -23.54
N ARG A 14 -11.01 -10.44 -23.64
CA ARG A 14 -10.14 -11.56 -24.03
C ARG A 14 -9.52 -11.35 -25.41
N GLU A 15 -10.31 -10.95 -26.40
CA GLU A 15 -9.79 -10.65 -27.75
C GLU A 15 -8.79 -9.49 -27.72
N ALA A 16 -9.04 -8.44 -26.92
CA ALA A 16 -8.10 -7.36 -26.73
C ALA A 16 -6.79 -7.84 -26.06
N VAL A 17 -6.87 -8.70 -25.06
CA VAL A 17 -5.69 -9.28 -24.38
C VAL A 17 -4.88 -10.15 -25.34
N LEU A 18 -5.53 -11.01 -26.14
CA LEU A 18 -4.85 -11.82 -27.15
C LEU A 18 -4.16 -10.94 -28.21
N SER A 19 -4.82 -9.88 -28.65
CA SER A 19 -4.26 -8.88 -29.57
C SER A 19 -3.02 -8.20 -28.98
N LEU A 20 -3.07 -7.75 -27.72
CA LEU A 20 -1.92 -7.18 -27.02
C LEU A 20 -0.77 -8.18 -26.92
N LYS A 21 -1.03 -9.41 -26.47
CA LYS A 21 0.01 -10.44 -26.37
C LYS A 21 0.69 -10.76 -27.71
N ALA A 22 -0.03 -10.59 -28.83
CA ALA A 22 0.51 -10.83 -30.17
C ALA A 22 1.27 -9.63 -30.76
N THR A 23 0.93 -8.40 -30.36
CA THR A 23 1.39 -7.17 -31.05
C THR A 23 2.25 -6.25 -30.21
N ASP A 24 2.17 -6.38 -28.87
CA ASP A 24 2.84 -5.47 -27.96
C ASP A 24 4.36 -5.65 -28.04
N ARG A 25 5.03 -4.55 -28.37
CA ARG A 25 6.49 -4.47 -28.39
C ARG A 25 6.89 -3.54 -27.25
N PRO A 26 7.56 -4.06 -26.21
CA PRO A 26 7.88 -3.29 -25.01
C PRO A 26 8.80 -2.11 -25.35
N ALA A 27 8.62 -0.99 -24.64
CA ALA A 27 9.58 0.09 -24.65
C ALA A 27 10.88 -0.39 -23.97
N SER A 28 12.04 0.05 -24.48
CA SER A 28 13.37 -0.55 -24.25
C SER A 28 13.94 -0.49 -22.82
N GLU A 29 13.12 -0.26 -21.79
CA GLU A 29 13.55 -0.18 -20.37
C GLU A 29 12.61 -0.93 -19.40
N ILE A 30 11.42 -1.38 -19.84
CA ILE A 30 10.51 -2.23 -19.05
C ILE A 30 10.17 -3.45 -19.90
N VAL A 31 11.01 -4.48 -19.83
CA VAL A 31 10.84 -5.64 -20.71
C VAL A 31 10.32 -6.84 -19.95
N GLU A 32 10.84 -7.10 -18.74
CA GLU A 32 10.51 -8.33 -18.02
C GLU A 32 9.73 -8.05 -16.73
N PRO A 33 8.68 -8.84 -16.44
CA PRO A 33 8.10 -8.90 -15.11
C PRO A 33 9.20 -9.19 -14.08
N SER A 34 9.02 -8.78 -12.83
CA SER A 34 9.90 -9.24 -11.76
C SER A 34 9.79 -10.76 -11.62
N ASP A 35 10.79 -11.40 -11.02
CA ASP A 35 10.83 -12.86 -10.87
C ASP A 35 9.56 -13.39 -10.19
N TYR A 36 9.01 -12.59 -9.25
CA TYR A 36 7.73 -12.84 -8.59
C TYR A 36 6.55 -12.92 -9.57
N TRP A 37 6.43 -11.96 -10.50
CA TRP A 37 5.31 -11.91 -11.44
C TRP A 37 5.47 -12.85 -12.63
N GLN A 38 6.69 -13.24 -13.01
CA GLN A 38 6.89 -14.23 -14.07
C GLN A 38 6.20 -15.56 -13.75
N GLU A 39 6.28 -16.04 -12.50
CA GLU A 39 5.61 -17.26 -12.07
C GLU A 39 4.09 -17.08 -11.96
N GLU A 40 3.61 -15.95 -11.43
CA GLU A 40 2.19 -15.70 -11.24
C GLU A 40 1.43 -15.50 -12.55
N LEU A 41 2.05 -14.93 -13.59
CA LEU A 41 1.38 -14.73 -14.88
C LEU A 41 0.98 -16.05 -15.55
N ALA A 42 1.76 -17.11 -15.38
CA ALA A 42 1.40 -18.45 -15.87
C ALA A 42 0.13 -19.00 -15.20
N ASN A 43 -0.15 -18.60 -13.94
CA ASN A 43 -1.34 -19.02 -13.21
C ASN A 43 -2.63 -18.41 -13.79
N PHE A 44 -2.56 -17.43 -14.69
CA PHE A 44 -3.73 -16.81 -15.31
C PHE A 44 -4.10 -17.37 -16.69
N GLU A 45 -3.31 -18.26 -17.27
CA GLU A 45 -3.55 -18.74 -18.65
C GLU A 45 -4.93 -19.39 -18.82
N TYR A 46 -5.43 -20.09 -17.80
CA TYR A 46 -6.76 -20.70 -17.84
C TYR A 46 -7.89 -19.67 -18.04
N MET A 47 -7.65 -18.39 -17.70
CA MET A 47 -8.60 -17.31 -17.91
C MET A 47 -8.80 -16.97 -19.38
N LEU A 48 -7.86 -17.32 -20.28
CA LEU A 48 -8.02 -17.13 -21.73
C LEU A 48 -9.03 -18.11 -22.34
N GLU A 49 -9.38 -19.17 -21.62
CA GLU A 49 -10.36 -20.18 -22.05
C GLU A 49 -11.51 -20.31 -21.03
N ALA A 50 -11.73 -19.28 -20.21
CA ALA A 50 -12.74 -19.29 -19.17
C ALA A 50 -14.16 -19.50 -19.74
N SER A 51 -14.91 -20.41 -19.11
CA SER A 51 -16.31 -20.67 -19.42
C SER A 51 -17.26 -19.63 -18.81
N PRO A 52 -18.52 -19.51 -19.28
CA PRO A 52 -19.51 -18.61 -18.68
C PRO A 52 -19.69 -18.81 -17.17
N LEU A 53 -19.65 -20.05 -16.69
CA LEU A 53 -19.76 -20.35 -15.27
C LEU A 53 -18.57 -19.80 -14.47
N LEU A 54 -17.36 -19.87 -15.03
CA LEU A 54 -16.17 -19.31 -14.42
C LEU A 54 -16.28 -17.79 -14.31
N ILE A 55 -16.68 -17.13 -15.40
CA ILE A 55 -16.88 -15.67 -15.44
C ILE A 55 -17.96 -15.21 -14.47
N SER A 56 -19.08 -15.93 -14.36
CA SER A 56 -20.13 -15.63 -13.37
C SER A 56 -19.62 -15.66 -11.90
N LYS A 57 -18.44 -16.24 -11.66
CA LYS A 57 -17.75 -16.29 -10.36
C LYS A 57 -16.35 -15.68 -10.41
N LEU A 58 -16.07 -14.75 -11.33
CA LEU A 58 -14.75 -14.14 -11.53
C LEU A 58 -14.09 -13.67 -10.22
N ARG A 59 -14.87 -13.11 -9.27
CA ARG A 59 -14.35 -12.67 -7.97
C ARG A 59 -13.75 -13.81 -7.15
N HIS A 60 -14.28 -15.03 -7.26
CA HIS A 60 -13.70 -16.20 -6.60
C HIS A 60 -12.35 -16.58 -7.18
N HIS A 61 -12.07 -16.22 -8.45
CA HIS A 61 -10.83 -16.49 -9.16
C HIS A 61 -9.76 -15.41 -8.93
N CYS A 62 -10.13 -14.26 -8.36
CA CYS A 62 -9.20 -13.19 -7.99
C CYS A 62 -8.33 -13.52 -6.77
N TYR A 63 -8.41 -14.73 -6.19
CA TYR A 63 -7.60 -15.11 -5.04
C TYR A 63 -6.10 -15.13 -5.38
N HIS A 64 -5.73 -15.36 -6.64
CA HIS A 64 -4.35 -15.27 -7.11
C HIS A 64 -3.82 -13.84 -7.00
N VAL A 65 -4.69 -12.83 -7.15
CA VAL A 65 -4.35 -11.41 -7.07
C VAL A 65 -4.42 -10.88 -5.63
N THR A 66 -5.38 -11.38 -4.84
CA THR A 66 -5.74 -10.79 -3.52
C THR A 66 -5.34 -11.65 -2.33
N GLY A 67 -5.14 -12.96 -2.53
CA GLY A 67 -5.02 -13.95 -1.47
C GLY A 67 -6.33 -14.29 -0.75
N LEU A 68 -7.44 -13.62 -1.08
CA LEU A 68 -8.75 -13.81 -0.43
C LEU A 68 -9.53 -14.94 -1.08
N LYS A 69 -10.04 -15.87 -0.27
CA LYS A 69 -10.82 -17.02 -0.76
C LYS A 69 -12.26 -16.90 -0.31
N ALA A 70 -13.20 -16.89 -1.26
CA ALA A 70 -14.62 -16.69 -0.97
C ALA A 70 -15.20 -17.63 0.09
N TYR A 71 -14.77 -18.90 0.11
CA TYR A 71 -15.24 -19.89 1.09
C TYR A 71 -14.83 -19.56 2.54
N GLU A 72 -13.82 -18.73 2.76
CA GLU A 72 -13.41 -18.30 4.10
C GLU A 72 -14.41 -17.34 4.75
N TYR A 73 -15.26 -16.71 3.94
CA TYR A 73 -16.36 -15.86 4.39
C TYR A 73 -17.65 -16.68 4.60
N GLN A 74 -17.72 -17.90 4.06
CA GLN A 74 -18.85 -18.83 4.26
C GLN A 74 -18.70 -19.65 5.54
N LYS A 75 -17.48 -20.01 5.93
CA LYS A 75 -17.21 -20.71 7.20
C LYS A 75 -17.04 -19.69 8.33
N ILE A 76 -18.09 -19.47 9.11
CA ILE A 76 -18.10 -18.49 10.20
C ILE A 76 -17.11 -18.92 11.29
N SER A 77 -15.88 -18.42 11.22
CA SER A 77 -15.03 -18.31 12.41
C SER A 77 -15.44 -17.06 13.15
N GLN A 78 -16.09 -17.20 14.32
CA GLN A 78 -16.50 -16.08 15.17
C GLN A 78 -15.33 -15.11 15.45
N SER A 79 -14.11 -15.63 15.57
CA SER A 79 -12.89 -14.84 15.78
C SER A 79 -12.49 -13.99 14.57
N ARG A 80 -12.65 -14.49 13.34
CA ARG A 80 -12.35 -13.71 12.12
C ARG A 80 -13.39 -12.61 11.93
N LEU A 81 -14.67 -12.95 12.13
CA LEU A 81 -15.77 -11.98 12.06
C LEU A 81 -15.61 -10.87 13.11
N SER A 82 -15.25 -11.22 14.36
CA SER A 82 -15.01 -10.22 15.40
C SER A 82 -13.84 -9.30 15.08
N THR A 83 -12.75 -9.86 14.52
CA THR A 83 -11.57 -9.09 14.09
C THR A 83 -11.94 -8.13 12.94
N PHE A 84 -12.70 -8.62 11.96
CA PHE A 84 -13.21 -7.82 10.86
C PHE A 84 -14.07 -6.65 11.35
N HIS A 85 -15.07 -6.92 12.21
CA HIS A 85 -15.91 -5.86 12.78
C HIS A 85 -15.14 -4.87 13.65
N ALA A 86 -14.13 -5.32 14.39
CA ALA A 86 -13.27 -4.41 15.14
C ALA A 86 -12.55 -3.43 14.20
N ARG A 87 -11.93 -3.94 13.12
CA ARG A 87 -11.27 -3.11 12.11
C ARG A 87 -12.25 -2.17 11.42
N ALA A 88 -13.38 -2.67 10.94
CA ALA A 88 -14.39 -1.86 10.26
C ALA A 88 -14.87 -0.69 11.14
N ARG A 89 -15.12 -0.95 12.43
CA ARG A 89 -15.52 0.10 13.39
C ARG A 89 -14.40 1.11 13.66
N GLU A 90 -13.15 0.67 13.73
CA GLU A 90 -12.01 1.56 13.94
C GLU A 90 -11.81 2.49 12.74
N LEU A 91 -11.80 1.94 11.53
CA LEU A 91 -11.66 2.72 10.29
C LEU A 91 -12.80 3.73 10.12
N THR A 92 -14.05 3.31 10.32
CA THR A 92 -15.22 4.20 10.17
C THR A 92 -15.34 5.27 11.26
N ARG A 93 -14.65 5.10 12.40
CA ARG A 93 -14.53 6.14 13.43
C ARG A 93 -13.49 7.19 13.08
N GLU A 94 -12.45 6.81 12.33
CA GLU A 94 -11.27 7.63 12.06
C GLU A 94 -11.26 8.27 10.66
N ALA A 95 -12.19 7.89 9.80
CA ALA A 95 -12.33 8.36 8.43
C ALA A 95 -13.80 8.66 8.10
N ASP A 96 -14.03 9.51 7.10
CA ASP A 96 -15.37 9.80 6.60
C ASP A 96 -16.02 8.52 6.03
N SER A 97 -17.01 8.00 6.75
CA SER A 97 -17.74 6.79 6.37
C SER A 97 -18.45 6.91 5.02
N SER A 98 -18.64 8.11 4.48
CA SER A 98 -19.19 8.31 3.13
C SER A 98 -18.29 7.74 2.02
N LEU A 99 -16.99 7.55 2.30
CA LEU A 99 -16.03 6.94 1.38
C LEU A 99 -16.07 5.40 1.39
N LEU A 100 -16.82 4.78 2.31
CA LEU A 100 -16.90 3.32 2.40
C LEU A 100 -17.86 2.76 1.33
N VAL A 101 -17.30 2.14 0.30
CA VAL A 101 -18.07 1.47 -0.76
C VAL A 101 -18.17 -0.04 -0.47
N PRO A 102 -19.37 -0.64 -0.47
CA PRO A 102 -19.54 -2.08 -0.27
C PRO A 102 -19.06 -2.90 -1.47
N GLU A 103 -18.75 -4.17 -1.24
CA GLU A 103 -18.48 -5.14 -2.31
C GLU A 103 -19.75 -5.33 -3.16
N SER A 104 -19.59 -5.29 -4.48
CA SER A 104 -20.68 -5.64 -5.40
C SER A 104 -20.89 -7.16 -5.46
N PRO A 105 -22.12 -7.67 -5.40
CA PRO A 105 -22.39 -9.11 -5.49
C PRO A 105 -22.17 -9.69 -6.91
N ILE A 106 -21.97 -8.84 -7.92
CA ILE A 106 -21.75 -9.28 -9.31
C ILE A 106 -20.54 -10.21 -9.41
N LEU A 107 -20.57 -11.10 -10.40
CA LEU A 107 -19.46 -11.99 -10.71
C LEU A 107 -18.96 -12.81 -9.51
N GLY A 108 -19.85 -13.16 -8.58
CA GLY A 108 -19.53 -13.91 -7.36
C GLY A 108 -18.89 -13.06 -6.27
N GLY A 109 -19.24 -11.79 -6.15
CA GLY A 109 -18.81 -10.95 -5.02
C GLY A 109 -19.14 -11.60 -3.67
N PHE A 110 -18.23 -11.48 -2.72
CA PHE A 110 -18.31 -12.17 -1.43
C PHE A 110 -17.82 -11.28 -0.29
N GLY A 111 -18.31 -11.56 0.91
CA GLY A 111 -17.92 -10.86 2.12
C GLY A 111 -18.79 -11.25 3.30
N TYR A 112 -18.56 -10.60 4.43
CA TYR A 112 -19.48 -10.60 5.55
C TYR A 112 -20.66 -9.67 5.22
N GLU A 113 -21.87 -10.16 5.46
CA GLU A 113 -23.07 -9.37 5.29
C GLU A 113 -23.29 -8.50 6.53
N ILE A 114 -23.34 -7.18 6.32
CA ILE A 114 -23.56 -6.18 7.36
C ILE A 114 -24.60 -5.20 6.81
N GLU A 115 -25.76 -5.10 7.47
CA GLU A 115 -26.86 -4.22 7.06
C GLU A 115 -27.28 -4.43 5.58
N GLY A 116 -27.31 -5.68 5.12
CA GLY A 116 -27.69 -6.04 3.75
C GLY A 116 -26.65 -5.72 2.67
N LYS A 117 -25.43 -5.33 3.07
CA LYS A 117 -24.30 -5.06 2.17
C LYS A 117 -23.15 -6.00 2.45
N LEU A 118 -22.39 -6.34 1.40
CA LEU A 118 -21.22 -7.20 1.52
C LEU A 118 -19.96 -6.39 1.80
N TYR A 119 -19.17 -6.85 2.75
CA TYR A 119 -17.86 -6.27 3.05
C TYR A 119 -16.83 -7.37 3.25
N ASN A 120 -15.67 -7.22 2.62
CA ASN A 120 -14.53 -8.13 2.77
C ASN A 120 -13.26 -7.33 3.08
N VAL A 121 -12.13 -8.01 3.25
CA VAL A 121 -10.86 -7.34 3.56
C VAL A 121 -10.42 -6.34 2.48
N ASP A 122 -10.69 -6.62 1.19
CA ASP A 122 -10.42 -5.66 0.10
C ASP A 122 -11.25 -4.39 0.27
N THR A 123 -12.54 -4.50 0.64
CA THR A 123 -13.39 -3.31 0.84
C THR A 123 -12.84 -2.37 1.90
N LEU A 124 -12.29 -2.91 3.00
CA LEU A 124 -11.68 -2.11 4.05
C LEU A 124 -10.32 -1.54 3.63
N LYS A 125 -9.53 -2.30 2.86
CA LYS A 125 -8.25 -1.83 2.30
C LYS A 125 -8.45 -0.63 1.39
N TYR A 126 -9.41 -0.70 0.47
CA TYR A 126 -9.68 0.39 -0.46
C TYR A 126 -10.31 1.60 0.25
N PHE A 127 -11.17 1.38 1.25
CA PHE A 127 -11.64 2.44 2.12
C PHE A 127 -10.48 3.14 2.86
N GLU A 128 -9.51 2.40 3.38
CA GLU A 128 -8.30 2.93 4.01
C GLU A 128 -7.45 3.78 3.04
N VAL A 129 -7.34 3.34 1.77
CA VAL A 129 -6.67 4.10 0.71
C VAL A 129 -7.39 5.43 0.43
N LEU A 130 -8.71 5.40 0.28
CA LEU A 130 -9.54 6.59 0.04
C LEU A 130 -9.50 7.56 1.23
N ALA A 131 -9.52 7.02 2.45
CA ALA A 131 -9.37 7.80 3.67
C ALA A 131 -7.99 8.47 3.78
N GLY A 132 -6.92 7.80 3.34
CA GLY A 132 -5.60 8.42 3.26
C GLY A 132 -5.54 9.54 2.21
N LEU A 133 -6.16 9.35 1.04
CA LEU A 133 -6.30 10.41 0.03
C LEU A 133 -7.10 11.62 0.56
N ASP A 134 -8.14 11.36 1.35
CA ASP A 134 -8.95 12.38 2.03
C ASP A 134 -8.14 13.16 3.05
N ARG A 135 -7.40 12.47 3.93
CA ARG A 135 -6.49 13.09 4.91
C ARG A 135 -5.40 13.93 4.27
N ALA A 136 -4.88 13.50 3.13
CA ALA A 136 -3.94 14.28 2.33
C ALA A 136 -4.60 15.45 1.56
N ARG A 137 -5.92 15.63 1.70
CA ARG A 137 -6.75 16.62 0.99
C ARG A 137 -6.69 16.51 -0.53
N VAL A 138 -6.26 15.37 -1.06
CA VAL A 138 -6.19 15.12 -2.51
C VAL A 138 -7.60 15.08 -3.08
N LEU A 139 -8.54 14.43 -2.37
CA LEU A 139 -9.94 14.35 -2.78
C LEU A 139 -10.60 15.74 -2.87
N ASP A 140 -10.46 16.56 -1.84
CA ASP A 140 -10.97 17.95 -1.82
C ASP A 140 -10.36 18.82 -2.93
N ARG A 141 -9.04 18.74 -3.12
CA ARG A 141 -8.32 19.62 -4.05
C ARG A 141 -8.57 19.30 -5.51
N LYS A 142 -8.92 18.06 -5.84
CA LYS A 142 -9.02 17.59 -7.23
C LYS A 142 -10.38 17.04 -7.62
N PHE A 143 -11.05 16.31 -6.75
CA PHE A 143 -12.16 15.44 -7.13
C PHE A 143 -13.52 15.91 -6.61
N ARG A 144 -13.63 16.29 -5.33
CA ARG A 144 -14.89 16.82 -4.78
C ARG A 144 -15.21 18.19 -5.39
N GLY A 145 -16.41 18.32 -5.97
CA GLY A 145 -16.86 19.57 -6.59
C GLY A 145 -16.08 19.98 -7.84
N ALA A 146 -15.41 19.03 -8.50
CA ALA A 146 -14.67 19.32 -9.73
C ALA A 146 -15.62 19.72 -10.88
N ASN A 147 -15.37 20.87 -11.49
CA ASN A 147 -16.15 21.37 -12.65
C ASN A 147 -15.67 20.80 -14.00
N CYS A 148 -14.68 19.90 -13.98
CA CYS A 148 -14.17 19.25 -15.18
C CYS A 148 -13.72 17.82 -14.86
N ARG A 149 -13.82 16.95 -15.86
CA ARG A 149 -13.40 15.54 -15.72
C ARG A 149 -11.92 15.45 -15.37
N ARG A 150 -11.63 14.68 -14.32
CA ARG A 150 -10.28 14.41 -13.79
C ARG A 150 -9.75 13.09 -14.30
N LEU A 151 -8.42 12.93 -14.31
CA LEU A 151 -7.77 11.68 -14.68
C LEU A 151 -7.03 11.07 -13.49
N VAL A 152 -7.39 9.84 -13.13
CA VAL A 152 -6.65 9.01 -12.17
C VAL A 152 -5.85 7.99 -12.97
N TRP A 153 -4.57 7.83 -12.63
CA TRP A 153 -3.72 6.79 -13.20
C TRP A 153 -3.32 5.81 -12.10
N GLU A 154 -3.87 4.61 -12.13
CA GLU A 154 -3.50 3.52 -11.24
C GLU A 154 -2.49 2.57 -11.92
N VAL A 155 -1.38 2.32 -11.25
CA VAL A 155 -0.39 1.33 -11.65
C VAL A 155 -0.61 0.06 -10.82
N GLY A 156 -0.85 -1.07 -11.48
CA GLY A 156 -1.15 -2.34 -10.83
C GLY A 156 -2.55 -2.38 -10.23
N GLY A 157 -3.59 -2.21 -11.06
CA GLY A 157 -4.98 -2.19 -10.61
C GLY A 157 -5.52 -3.55 -10.15
N GLY A 158 -4.78 -4.64 -10.42
CA GLY A 158 -5.13 -5.99 -10.01
C GLY A 158 -6.48 -6.41 -10.60
N TRP A 159 -7.47 -6.68 -9.75
CA TRP A 159 -8.81 -7.05 -10.20
C TRP A 159 -9.75 -5.85 -10.41
N GLY A 160 -9.30 -4.61 -10.22
CA GLY A 160 -10.09 -3.39 -10.47
C GLY A 160 -10.97 -2.94 -9.30
N GLY A 161 -10.79 -3.51 -8.10
CA GLY A 161 -11.61 -3.19 -6.93
C GLY A 161 -11.50 -1.73 -6.48
N LEU A 162 -10.29 -1.14 -6.47
CA LEU A 162 -10.12 0.27 -6.12
C LEU A 162 -10.73 1.20 -7.17
N ALA A 163 -10.53 0.90 -8.45
CA ALA A 163 -11.13 1.62 -9.56
C ALA A 163 -12.68 1.62 -9.47
N TYR A 164 -13.28 0.49 -9.09
CA TYR A 164 -14.72 0.40 -8.83
C TYR A 164 -15.14 1.36 -7.72
N GLN A 165 -14.50 1.29 -6.55
CA GLN A 165 -14.86 2.17 -5.43
C GLN A 165 -14.66 3.65 -5.76
N PHE A 166 -13.53 3.99 -6.39
CA PHE A 166 -13.22 5.37 -6.77
C PHE A 166 -14.26 5.89 -7.78
N LYS A 167 -14.61 5.11 -8.80
CA LYS A 167 -15.61 5.50 -9.81
C LYS A 167 -17.02 5.61 -9.22
N THR A 168 -17.37 4.77 -8.25
CA THR A 168 -18.65 4.86 -7.53
C THR A 168 -18.78 6.18 -6.76
N LEU A 169 -17.70 6.66 -6.15
CA LEU A 169 -17.70 7.91 -5.39
C LEU A 169 -17.52 9.15 -6.27
N PHE A 170 -16.72 9.04 -7.32
CA PHE A 170 -16.34 10.12 -8.23
C PHE A 170 -16.67 9.71 -9.68
N PRO A 171 -17.93 9.81 -10.11
CA PRO A 171 -18.35 9.34 -11.44
C PRO A 171 -17.73 10.16 -12.58
N ASP A 172 -17.38 11.43 -12.35
CA ASP A 172 -16.79 12.31 -13.36
C ASP A 172 -15.26 12.22 -13.43
N VAL A 173 -14.74 10.99 -13.48
CA VAL A 173 -13.31 10.70 -13.69
C VAL A 173 -13.09 9.76 -14.85
N THR A 174 -11.95 9.93 -15.51
CA THR A 174 -11.35 8.90 -16.36
C THR A 174 -10.35 8.14 -15.52
N TYR A 175 -10.57 6.84 -15.37
CA TYR A 175 -9.73 5.99 -14.55
C TYR A 175 -8.85 5.11 -15.45
N VAL A 176 -7.55 5.40 -15.48
CA VAL A 176 -6.57 4.68 -16.29
C VAL A 176 -5.93 3.61 -15.43
N ILE A 177 -5.99 2.35 -15.85
CA ILE A 177 -5.27 1.23 -15.23
C ILE A 177 -4.12 0.84 -16.15
N THR A 178 -2.91 0.81 -15.58
CA THR A 178 -1.74 0.23 -16.22
C THR A 178 -1.36 -1.05 -15.52
N ASP A 179 -1.41 -2.17 -16.24
CA ASP A 179 -1.16 -3.51 -15.69
C ASP A 179 -0.68 -4.47 -16.78
N PHE A 180 -0.34 -5.71 -16.40
CA PHE A 180 -0.11 -6.78 -17.35
C PHE A 180 -1.41 -7.10 -18.11
N PRO A 181 -1.37 -7.40 -19.43
CA PRO A 181 -2.55 -7.70 -20.21
C PRO A 181 -3.44 -8.80 -19.61
N GLU A 182 -2.84 -9.84 -19.02
CA GLU A 182 -3.54 -10.94 -18.34
C GLU A 182 -4.46 -10.44 -17.21
N LEU A 183 -4.04 -9.39 -16.50
CA LEU A 183 -4.80 -8.83 -15.37
C LEU A 183 -6.03 -8.04 -15.84
N PHE A 184 -6.11 -7.66 -17.12
CA PHE A 184 -7.32 -7.08 -17.69
C PHE A 184 -8.48 -8.08 -17.75
N LEU A 185 -8.21 -9.39 -17.85
CA LEU A 185 -9.24 -10.44 -17.77
C LEU A 185 -9.98 -10.44 -16.43
N PHE A 186 -9.39 -9.83 -15.40
CA PHE A 186 -10.04 -9.58 -14.11
C PHE A 186 -10.61 -8.16 -14.06
N SER A 187 -9.74 -7.15 -14.17
CA SER A 187 -10.12 -5.74 -13.94
C SER A 187 -11.09 -5.18 -14.97
N ALA A 188 -10.82 -5.35 -16.26
CA ALA A 188 -11.70 -4.83 -17.30
C ALA A 188 -13.04 -5.57 -17.31
N VAL A 189 -13.03 -6.90 -17.21
CA VAL A 189 -14.27 -7.69 -17.16
C VAL A 189 -15.14 -7.29 -15.97
N TYR A 190 -14.53 -7.13 -14.79
CA TYR A 190 -15.24 -6.67 -13.60
C TYR A 190 -15.85 -5.28 -13.79
N LEU A 191 -15.06 -4.32 -14.28
CA LEU A 191 -15.50 -2.93 -14.42
C LEU A 191 -16.54 -2.74 -15.54
N LEU A 192 -16.42 -3.43 -16.68
CA LEU A 192 -17.44 -3.43 -17.73
C LEU A 192 -18.77 -4.03 -17.22
N THR A 193 -18.70 -5.05 -16.37
CA THR A 193 -19.92 -5.66 -15.79
C THR A 193 -20.52 -4.78 -14.70
N ALA A 194 -19.68 -4.14 -13.86
CA ALA A 194 -20.12 -3.24 -12.81
C ALA A 194 -20.72 -1.94 -13.36
N PHE A 195 -20.26 -1.48 -14.52
CA PHE A 195 -20.71 -0.26 -15.18
C PHE A 195 -21.07 -0.53 -16.66
N PRO A 196 -22.23 -1.16 -16.95
CA PRO A 196 -22.60 -1.56 -18.31
C PRO A 196 -22.69 -0.43 -19.34
N GLY A 197 -22.85 0.82 -18.90
CA GLY A 197 -22.88 2.01 -19.74
C GLY A 197 -21.56 2.77 -19.85
N ALA A 198 -20.49 2.29 -19.21
CA ALA A 198 -19.20 2.98 -19.20
C ALA A 198 -18.54 2.97 -20.58
N LYS A 199 -17.99 4.10 -20.98
CA LYS A 199 -17.10 4.21 -22.15
C LYS A 199 -15.72 3.67 -21.76
N VAL A 200 -15.33 2.55 -22.34
CA VAL A 200 -14.06 1.87 -22.01
C VAL A 200 -13.18 1.74 -23.25
N HIS A 201 -11.91 2.14 -23.11
CA HIS A 201 -10.87 1.93 -24.12
C HIS A 201 -9.85 0.89 -23.62
N ILE A 202 -9.53 -0.10 -24.45
CA ILE A 202 -8.54 -1.14 -24.15
C ILE A 202 -7.53 -1.17 -25.29
N ALA A 203 -6.23 -1.06 -24.97
CA ALA A 203 -5.14 -0.97 -25.96
C ALA A 203 -5.00 -2.16 -26.93
N GLY A 204 -5.76 -3.23 -26.75
CA GLY A 204 -5.83 -4.34 -27.70
C GLY A 204 -6.94 -4.24 -28.75
N GLU A 205 -7.92 -3.36 -28.53
CA GLU A 205 -9.03 -3.11 -29.46
C GLU A 205 -8.69 -2.02 -30.48
N THR A 206 -7.87 -1.06 -30.06
CA THR A 206 -7.35 0.06 -30.85
C THR A 206 -5.87 0.18 -30.58
N ALA A 207 -5.11 0.85 -31.46
CA ALA A 207 -3.68 1.07 -31.20
C ALA A 207 -3.48 1.73 -29.82
N PRO A 208 -2.51 1.27 -28.99
CA PRO A 208 -2.30 1.82 -27.64
C PRO A 208 -2.14 3.36 -27.61
N GLU A 209 -1.57 3.92 -28.68
CA GLU A 209 -1.38 5.33 -28.91
C GLU A 209 -2.69 6.14 -29.03
N GLU A 210 -3.80 5.48 -29.35
CA GLU A 210 -5.12 6.08 -29.58
C GLU A 210 -6.00 6.08 -28.33
N CYS A 211 -5.77 5.16 -27.38
CA CYS A 211 -6.63 4.97 -26.20
C CYS A 211 -6.83 6.22 -25.35
N LEU A 212 -5.84 7.13 -25.34
CA LEU A 212 -5.87 8.38 -24.57
C LEU A 212 -6.28 9.62 -25.39
N GLN A 213 -6.49 9.54 -26.71
CA GLN A 213 -6.81 10.72 -27.53
C GLN A 213 -8.08 11.43 -27.07
N ASN A 214 -9.12 10.66 -26.73
CA ASN A 214 -10.39 11.17 -26.22
C ASN A 214 -10.63 10.76 -24.76
N TRP A 215 -9.57 10.79 -23.93
CA TRP A 215 -9.65 10.34 -22.54
C TRP A 215 -10.78 11.02 -21.77
N ARG A 216 -11.08 12.30 -22.05
CA ARG A 216 -12.18 13.06 -21.41
C ARG A 216 -13.57 12.50 -21.67
N GLU A 217 -13.74 11.59 -22.61
CA GLU A 217 -15.01 10.89 -22.82
C GLU A 217 -15.01 9.50 -22.18
N ALA A 218 -13.84 8.91 -21.95
CA ALA A 218 -13.72 7.58 -21.36
C ALA A 218 -13.95 7.60 -19.84
N ASP A 219 -14.57 6.54 -19.36
CA ASP A 219 -14.71 6.21 -17.95
C ASP A 219 -13.53 5.36 -17.47
N PHE A 220 -13.11 4.39 -18.29
CA PHE A 220 -11.97 3.52 -18.01
C PHE A 220 -11.05 3.41 -19.23
N VAL A 221 -9.74 3.38 -18.98
CA VAL A 221 -8.73 3.15 -20.01
C VAL A 221 -7.73 2.10 -19.50
N PHE A 222 -7.46 1.07 -20.30
CA PHE A 222 -6.52 0.00 -19.96
C PHE A 222 -5.29 0.06 -20.87
N LEU A 223 -4.12 0.26 -20.27
CA LEU A 223 -2.84 0.39 -20.98
C LEU A 223 -1.86 -0.68 -20.50
N PRO A 224 -1.12 -1.36 -21.39
CA PRO A 224 -0.19 -2.40 -20.97
C PRO A 224 0.99 -1.80 -20.21
N GLN A 225 1.48 -2.51 -19.18
CA GLN A 225 2.59 -2.08 -18.33
C GLN A 225 3.92 -1.88 -19.07
N SER A 226 4.07 -2.51 -20.23
CA SER A 226 5.21 -2.42 -21.15
C SER A 226 5.34 -1.05 -21.83
N ARG A 227 4.30 -0.21 -21.76
CA ARG A 227 4.20 1.08 -22.46
C ARG A 227 3.70 2.23 -21.58
N PRO A 228 4.34 2.50 -20.42
CA PRO A 228 3.91 3.59 -19.55
C PRO A 228 4.08 4.97 -20.20
N GLU A 229 4.93 5.11 -21.22
CA GLU A 229 5.12 6.36 -21.96
C GLU A 229 3.87 6.85 -22.68
N LEU A 230 2.87 5.98 -22.91
CA LEU A 230 1.59 6.37 -23.51
C LEU A 230 0.87 7.43 -22.68
N ILE A 231 1.04 7.40 -21.35
CA ILE A 231 0.47 8.41 -20.45
C ILE A 231 1.01 9.82 -20.75
N ARG A 232 2.15 9.97 -21.44
CA ARG A 232 2.75 11.27 -21.78
C ARG A 232 1.87 12.17 -22.65
N LYS A 233 0.84 11.59 -23.27
CA LYS A 233 -0.17 12.32 -24.06
C LYS A 233 -1.17 13.08 -23.20
N VAL A 234 -1.23 12.79 -21.91
CA VAL A 234 -2.18 13.38 -20.96
C VAL A 234 -1.45 13.80 -19.69
N ARG A 235 -2.14 14.58 -18.85
CA ARG A 235 -1.66 14.93 -17.52
C ARG A 235 -2.59 14.32 -16.48
N PRO A 236 -2.20 13.22 -15.82
CA PRO A 236 -2.94 12.70 -14.68
C PRO A 236 -3.05 13.74 -13.57
N ASP A 237 -4.20 13.76 -12.89
CA ASP A 237 -4.41 14.54 -11.67
C ASP A 237 -3.92 13.78 -10.43
N LEU A 238 -3.80 12.46 -10.50
CA LEU A 238 -3.31 11.58 -9.44
C LEU A 238 -2.67 10.34 -10.05
N LEU A 239 -1.42 10.04 -9.67
CA LEU A 239 -0.84 8.71 -9.79
C LEU A 239 -1.14 7.93 -8.51
N LEU A 240 -1.70 6.73 -8.64
CA LEU A 240 -2.08 5.86 -7.55
C LEU A 240 -1.35 4.52 -7.70
N ASN A 241 -0.75 4.04 -6.60
CA ASN A 241 -0.29 2.65 -6.53
C ASN A 241 -0.64 2.04 -5.18
N THR A 242 -1.16 0.81 -5.19
CA THR A 242 -1.34 0.01 -3.98
C THR A 242 -0.71 -1.35 -4.18
N VAL A 243 0.18 -1.74 -3.26
CA VAL A 243 0.88 -3.04 -3.24
C VAL A 243 1.87 -3.27 -4.40
N SER A 244 1.56 -2.91 -5.65
CA SER A 244 2.36 -3.36 -6.80
C SER A 244 3.76 -2.75 -6.87
N PHE A 245 4.01 -1.52 -6.40
CA PHE A 245 5.38 -0.97 -6.41
C PHE A 245 6.33 -1.80 -5.58
N GLN A 246 5.86 -2.41 -4.48
CA GLN A 246 6.71 -3.24 -3.62
C GLN A 246 7.13 -4.57 -4.32
N GLU A 247 6.42 -4.97 -5.39
CA GLU A 247 6.63 -6.19 -6.17
C GLU A 247 7.35 -5.96 -7.50
N MET A 248 7.65 -4.69 -7.83
CA MET A 248 8.33 -4.27 -9.05
C MET A 248 9.83 -4.06 -8.82
N THR A 249 10.62 -4.11 -9.88
CA THR A 249 12.04 -3.72 -9.83
C THR A 249 12.19 -2.21 -9.61
N THR A 250 13.37 -1.76 -9.16
CA THR A 250 13.67 -0.32 -9.03
C THR A 250 13.48 0.42 -10.35
N ALA A 251 13.92 -0.16 -11.47
CA ALA A 251 13.79 0.45 -12.79
C ALA A 251 12.33 0.64 -13.23
N GLN A 252 11.46 -0.32 -12.92
CA GLN A 252 10.02 -0.20 -13.18
C GLN A 252 9.40 0.94 -12.38
N VAL A 253 9.62 0.97 -11.06
CA VAL A 253 9.10 2.03 -10.18
C VAL A 253 9.59 3.40 -10.66
N ASP A 254 10.87 3.52 -10.99
CA ASP A 254 11.47 4.75 -11.51
C ASP A 254 10.84 5.20 -12.82
N THR A 255 10.55 4.26 -13.72
CA THR A 255 9.96 4.61 -15.01
C THR A 255 8.57 5.21 -14.83
N TYR A 256 7.75 4.66 -13.94
CA TYR A 256 6.44 5.23 -13.61
C TYR A 256 6.56 6.62 -12.97
N LEU A 257 7.44 6.78 -11.98
CA LEU A 257 7.62 8.06 -11.27
C LEU A 257 8.23 9.14 -12.17
N LYS A 258 9.25 8.80 -12.96
CA LYS A 258 9.86 9.68 -13.98
C LYS A 258 8.85 10.09 -15.04
N THR A 259 7.99 9.16 -15.47
CA THR A 259 6.96 9.48 -16.45
C THR A 259 5.91 10.40 -15.85
N ALA A 260 5.41 10.11 -14.64
CA ALA A 260 4.46 10.97 -13.94
C ALA A 260 4.98 12.40 -13.71
N THR A 261 6.25 12.53 -13.30
CA THR A 261 6.88 13.85 -13.12
C THR A 261 7.09 14.58 -14.44
N SER A 262 7.46 13.87 -15.52
CA SER A 262 7.64 14.47 -16.85
C SER A 262 6.36 15.11 -17.41
N VAL A 263 5.19 14.60 -17.03
CA VAL A 263 3.88 15.15 -17.42
C VAL A 263 3.29 16.10 -16.38
N GLN A 264 4.07 16.46 -15.36
CA GLN A 264 3.66 17.31 -14.24
C GLN A 264 2.43 16.77 -13.48
N CYS A 265 2.35 15.44 -13.29
CA CYS A 265 1.37 14.84 -12.39
C CYS A 265 1.54 15.46 -10.99
N PRO A 266 0.50 16.08 -10.42
CA PRO A 266 0.67 16.90 -9.21
C PRO A 266 0.81 16.07 -7.94
N PHE A 267 0.23 14.86 -7.91
CA PHE A 267 0.18 13.99 -6.74
C PHE A 267 0.52 12.56 -7.12
N VAL A 268 1.28 11.91 -6.24
CA VAL A 268 1.41 10.44 -6.20
C VAL A 268 0.90 9.96 -4.84
N TYR A 269 0.17 8.85 -4.83
CA TYR A 269 -0.24 8.18 -3.61
C TYR A 269 0.19 6.72 -3.66
N SER A 270 0.85 6.27 -2.60
CA SER A 270 1.40 4.93 -2.45
C SER A 270 0.88 4.29 -1.17
N TYR A 271 0.30 3.10 -1.29
CA TYR A 271 0.00 2.22 -0.17
C TYR A 271 0.77 0.91 -0.32
N ASN A 272 2.00 0.89 0.20
CA ASN A 272 2.97 -0.18 -0.03
C ASN A 272 3.80 -0.44 1.23
N ARG A 273 4.43 -1.60 1.29
CA ARG A 273 5.65 -1.81 2.08
C ARG A 273 6.83 -1.22 1.32
N ASP A 274 7.95 -1.04 2.00
CA ASP A 274 9.15 -0.52 1.35
C ASP A 274 9.71 -1.50 0.31
N CYS A 275 9.62 -2.81 0.59
CA CYS A 275 9.89 -3.89 -0.35
C CYS A 275 8.97 -5.10 -0.09
N SER A 276 8.63 -5.87 -1.13
CA SER A 276 8.04 -7.20 -0.97
C SER A 276 9.06 -8.17 -0.35
N LEU A 277 8.55 -9.20 0.33
CA LEU A 277 9.35 -10.28 0.90
C LEU A 277 10.03 -11.15 -0.17
N TYR A 278 9.48 -11.14 -1.38
CA TYR A 278 9.86 -12.01 -2.49
C TYR A 278 10.54 -11.23 -3.62
N ASN A 279 10.89 -9.96 -3.38
CA ASN A 279 11.44 -9.08 -4.38
C ASN A 279 12.75 -8.47 -3.88
N GLU A 280 13.87 -9.03 -4.33
CA GLU A 280 15.21 -8.50 -4.06
C GLU A 280 15.65 -7.46 -5.12
N GLN A 281 14.82 -7.23 -6.15
CA GLN A 281 15.12 -6.35 -7.28
C GLN A 281 14.67 -4.89 -7.03
N LEU A 282 14.09 -4.61 -5.86
CA LEU A 282 13.68 -3.29 -5.40
C LEU A 282 14.53 -2.82 -4.25
N THR A 283 14.99 -1.57 -4.33
CA THR A 283 15.72 -0.91 -3.26
C THR A 283 14.81 -0.50 -2.10
N ASN A 284 13.90 0.45 -2.32
CA ASN A 284 12.92 0.92 -1.33
C ASN A 284 11.87 1.84 -1.97
N VAL A 285 10.57 1.51 -1.85
CA VAL A 285 9.48 2.34 -2.44
C VAL A 285 9.52 3.80 -1.96
N ARG A 286 9.74 4.06 -0.66
CA ARG A 286 9.74 5.43 -0.12
C ARG A 286 10.91 6.27 -0.60
N GLU A 287 12.09 5.67 -0.66
CA GLU A 287 13.27 6.35 -1.21
C GLU A 287 13.03 6.70 -2.66
N ARG A 288 12.52 5.76 -3.48
CA ARG A 288 12.19 6.05 -4.89
C ARG A 288 11.17 7.17 -4.99
N LEU A 289 10.09 7.17 -4.20
CA LEU A 289 9.12 8.27 -4.20
C LEU A 289 9.76 9.63 -3.88
N GLY A 290 10.67 9.67 -2.90
CA GLY A 290 11.37 10.88 -2.46
C GLY A 290 12.31 11.50 -3.49
N GLU A 291 12.84 10.68 -4.42
CA GLU A 291 13.67 11.17 -5.54
C GLU A 291 12.87 12.01 -6.55
N TYR A 292 11.55 11.79 -6.65
CA TYR A 292 10.70 12.41 -7.67
C TYR A 292 9.65 13.39 -7.09
N TYR A 293 9.25 13.22 -5.83
CA TYR A 293 8.21 14.00 -5.18
C TYR A 293 8.64 14.41 -3.78
N GLN A 294 8.14 15.55 -3.29
CA GLN A 294 8.19 15.86 -1.87
C GLN A 294 7.18 14.98 -1.15
N THR A 295 7.63 14.04 -0.33
CA THR A 295 6.78 13.02 0.29
C THR A 295 6.37 13.35 1.72
N VAL A 296 5.18 12.89 2.09
CA VAL A 296 4.66 12.87 3.46
C VAL A 296 4.12 11.48 3.74
N GLU A 297 4.58 10.86 4.82
CA GLU A 297 4.00 9.61 5.32
C GLU A 297 2.78 9.94 6.18
N LEU A 298 1.62 9.38 5.82
CA LEU A 298 0.39 9.55 6.59
C LEU A 298 0.34 8.49 7.70
N PRO A 299 -0.17 8.85 8.89
CA PRO A 299 -0.39 7.89 9.95
C PRO A 299 -1.33 6.78 9.48
N ARG A 300 -1.00 5.54 9.89
CA ARG A 300 -1.88 4.40 9.63
C ARG A 300 -3.21 4.61 10.32
N LEU A 301 -4.26 4.34 9.57
CA LEU A 301 -5.58 4.08 10.11
C LEU A 301 -5.57 2.68 10.74
N GLY A 302 -6.36 2.47 11.79
CA GLY A 302 -6.41 1.25 12.62
C GLY A 302 -6.00 -0.11 12.01
N ALA A 303 -5.19 -0.85 12.78
CA ALA A 303 -4.65 -2.21 12.57
C ALA A 303 -3.97 -2.54 11.23
N ASP A 304 -2.94 -3.39 11.24
CA ASP A 304 -2.21 -3.82 10.03
C ASP A 304 -3.12 -4.65 9.09
N TYR A 305 -3.20 -4.29 7.80
CA TYR A 305 -3.88 -5.06 6.75
C TYR A 305 -3.51 -6.56 6.80
N THR A 306 -2.24 -6.84 7.07
CA THR A 306 -1.69 -8.20 7.19
C THR A 306 -2.31 -8.97 8.37
N ALA A 307 -2.72 -8.28 9.44
CA ALA A 307 -3.37 -8.91 10.59
C ALA A 307 -4.81 -9.34 10.28
N ALA A 308 -5.51 -8.65 9.37
CA ALA A 308 -6.86 -9.00 8.94
C ALA A 308 -6.92 -10.17 7.95
N VAL A 309 -5.84 -10.39 7.19
CA VAL A 309 -5.69 -11.53 6.24
C VAL A 309 -5.23 -12.82 6.94
N LYS A 310 -4.86 -12.78 8.24
CA LYS A 310 -4.44 -13.95 9.03
C LYS A 310 -5.61 -14.94 9.18
N GLY A 311 -5.70 -15.81 8.18
CA GLY A 311 -6.73 -16.83 8.02
C GLY A 311 -6.51 -17.72 6.79
N SER A 312 -5.82 -17.22 5.75
CA SER A 312 -5.53 -18.02 4.55
C SER A 312 -4.56 -19.17 4.86
N PRO A 313 -4.77 -20.40 4.34
CA PRO A 313 -3.95 -21.56 4.64
C PRO A 313 -2.64 -21.47 3.87
N VAL A 314 -1.64 -20.83 4.45
CA VAL A 314 -0.24 -21.14 4.13
C VAL A 314 0.17 -22.23 5.12
N GLY A 315 0.67 -23.35 4.60
CA GLY A 315 1.09 -24.52 5.36
C GLY A 315 2.14 -24.23 6.44
N PRO A 316 2.60 -25.24 7.20
CA PRO A 316 3.30 -25.08 8.46
C PRO A 316 4.55 -24.19 8.37
N ARG A 317 4.34 -22.92 8.72
CA ARG A 317 5.24 -21.93 9.35
C ARG A 317 6.74 -22.20 9.23
N ASP A 318 7.35 -21.69 8.16
CA ASP A 318 8.80 -21.46 8.15
C ASP A 318 9.11 -20.26 9.08
N ARG A 319 10.00 -20.45 10.07
CA ARG A 319 10.50 -19.39 10.95
C ARG A 319 11.19 -18.26 10.18
N ARG A 320 11.63 -18.50 8.93
CA ARG A 320 12.11 -17.45 8.02
C ARG A 320 11.01 -16.47 7.64
N TYR A 321 9.78 -16.93 7.38
CA TYR A 321 8.65 -16.09 6.94
C TYR A 321 8.24 -15.05 8.00
N LEU A 322 8.28 -15.42 9.29
CA LEU A 322 8.03 -14.49 10.40
C LEU A 322 9.16 -13.46 10.57
N LYS A 323 10.43 -13.89 10.42
CA LYS A 323 11.62 -13.04 10.47
C LYS A 323 11.69 -12.02 9.31
N ILE A 324 11.12 -12.39 8.15
CA ILE A 324 11.12 -11.56 6.94
C ILE A 324 9.95 -10.55 6.97
N LEU A 325 8.77 -10.92 7.49
CA LEU A 325 7.67 -9.98 7.78
C LEU A 325 8.09 -8.85 8.73
N GLU A 326 8.94 -9.14 9.72
CA GLU A 326 9.52 -8.15 10.64
C GLU A 326 10.48 -7.16 9.94
N ASN A 327 11.10 -7.56 8.81
CA ASN A 327 12.10 -6.78 8.08
C ASN A 327 11.51 -5.86 6.98
N SER A 328 10.42 -6.26 6.30
CA SER A 328 9.83 -5.49 5.17
C SER A 328 9.22 -4.13 5.53
N GLY A 329 9.03 -3.85 6.82
CA GLY A 329 8.17 -2.74 7.28
C GLY A 329 6.69 -3.05 7.02
N GLY A 330 5.80 -2.53 7.88
CA GLY A 330 4.37 -2.62 7.62
C GLY A 330 3.96 -1.81 6.38
N TYR A 331 2.73 -1.99 5.91
CA TYR A 331 2.17 -1.10 4.90
C TYR A 331 2.18 0.35 5.38
N ARG A 332 2.52 1.27 4.48
CA ARG A 332 2.62 2.70 4.74
C ARG A 332 1.82 3.46 3.70
N HIS A 333 1.20 4.54 4.16
CA HIS A 333 0.56 5.52 3.30
C HIS A 333 1.55 6.64 3.03
N VAL A 334 1.91 6.84 1.76
CA VAL A 334 2.86 7.89 1.38
C VAL A 334 2.23 8.70 0.27
N VAL A 335 2.08 10.00 0.51
CA VAL A 335 1.64 10.95 -0.50
C VAL A 335 2.82 11.80 -0.95
N GLY A 336 3.03 11.92 -2.25
CA GLY A 336 4.05 12.77 -2.85
C GLY A 336 3.41 13.96 -3.55
N TYR A 337 4.03 15.13 -3.39
CA TYR A 337 3.65 16.41 -3.98
C TYR A 337 4.74 16.86 -4.95
N LEU A 338 4.36 17.20 -6.18
CA LEU A 338 5.34 17.73 -7.14
C LEU A 338 5.79 19.13 -6.69
N ALA A 339 7.10 19.41 -6.71
CA ALA A 339 7.68 20.63 -6.15
C ALA A 339 7.05 21.94 -6.67
N SER A 340 6.67 22.02 -7.95
CA SER A 340 5.98 23.18 -8.53
C SER A 340 4.58 23.44 -7.95
N ASN A 341 3.98 22.45 -7.30
CA ASN A 341 2.75 22.59 -6.53
C ASN A 341 2.99 22.65 -5.01
N ALA A 342 4.24 22.47 -4.53
CA ALA A 342 4.56 22.58 -3.11
C ALA A 342 4.65 24.04 -2.61
N GLU A 343 4.85 25.00 -3.53
CA GLU A 343 5.07 26.43 -3.23
C GLU A 343 3.85 27.34 -3.48
N GLY A 344 2.64 26.79 -3.61
CA GLY A 344 1.43 27.62 -3.47
C GLY A 344 1.35 28.19 -2.05
N PRO A 345 0.94 29.45 -1.83
CA PRO A 345 0.99 30.13 -0.52
C PRO A 345 0.20 29.44 0.62
N GLY A 346 -0.58 28.40 0.32
CA GLY A 346 -1.24 27.55 1.31
C GLY A 346 -0.59 26.17 1.57
N ILE A 347 0.24 25.62 0.67
CA ILE A 347 0.63 24.20 0.74
C ILE A 347 1.77 23.93 1.73
N ARG A 348 2.84 24.73 1.77
CA ARG A 348 3.89 24.59 2.81
C ARG A 348 3.31 24.78 4.22
N CYS A 349 2.51 25.83 4.40
CA CYS A 349 1.89 26.17 5.69
C CYS A 349 0.86 25.11 6.11
N GLU A 350 0.08 24.53 5.19
CA GLU A 350 -0.87 23.45 5.50
C GLU A 350 -0.22 22.07 5.63
N LEU A 351 0.91 21.77 4.98
CA LEU A 351 1.65 20.50 5.16
C LEU A 351 2.31 20.45 6.55
N GLU A 352 2.79 21.59 7.05
CA GLU A 352 3.27 21.76 8.43
C GLU A 352 2.11 21.73 9.45
N ASN A 353 0.90 22.10 9.04
CA ASN A 353 -0.32 22.17 9.87
C ASN A 353 -1.35 21.07 9.59
N LEU A 354 -1.04 20.07 8.75
CA LEU A 354 -1.88 18.88 8.61
C LEU A 354 -2.02 18.34 10.04
N PRO A 355 -3.21 17.89 10.47
CA PRO A 355 -3.29 17.07 11.66
C PRO A 355 -2.50 15.79 11.34
N VAL A 356 -1.19 15.84 11.56
CA VAL A 356 -0.52 14.76 12.29
C VAL A 356 -1.49 14.57 13.45
N PRO A 357 -2.07 13.37 13.64
CA PRO A 357 -2.57 13.05 14.95
C PRO A 357 -1.46 13.55 15.87
N LYS A 358 -1.81 14.17 16.98
CA LYS A 358 -0.93 13.99 18.10
C LYS A 358 -0.81 12.45 18.18
N VAL A 359 0.24 11.86 17.57
CA VAL A 359 1.04 10.83 18.20
C VAL A 359 1.09 11.44 19.56
N ALA A 360 0.31 10.84 20.49
CA ALA A 360 0.25 11.35 21.84
C ALA A 360 1.69 11.70 22.12
N ALA A 361 1.98 13.01 22.27
CA ALA A 361 3.29 13.42 22.68
C ALA A 361 3.31 12.72 24.02
N GLY A 362 3.89 11.52 24.02
CA GLY A 362 3.93 10.64 25.15
C GLY A 362 4.68 11.54 26.07
N ASN A 363 3.97 12.11 27.04
CA ASN A 363 4.61 12.92 28.03
C ASN A 363 5.64 11.94 28.56
N ARG A 364 6.93 12.20 28.26
CA ARG A 364 8.03 11.41 28.77
C ARG A 364 7.68 11.14 30.22
N PRO A 365 7.55 9.87 30.65
CA PRO A 365 7.13 9.60 32.02
C PRO A 365 8.06 10.43 32.91
N GLN A 366 7.50 11.42 33.63
CA GLN A 366 8.34 12.37 34.35
C GLN A 366 9.15 11.63 35.43
N ARG A 367 8.65 10.45 35.86
CA ARG A 367 9.30 9.46 36.73
C ARG A 367 8.83 8.04 36.36
N PRO A 368 9.42 7.38 35.35
CA PRO A 368 9.07 6.00 35.04
C PRO A 368 9.42 5.10 36.24
N ARG A 369 8.58 4.10 36.54
CA ARG A 369 8.88 3.15 37.63
C ARG A 369 10.03 2.20 37.28
N VAL A 370 10.24 1.91 36.00
CA VAL A 370 11.30 1.02 35.52
C VAL A 370 12.21 1.71 34.51
N ALA A 371 13.52 1.61 34.71
CA ALA A 371 14.53 1.98 33.73
C ALA A 371 15.17 0.73 33.12
N LEU A 372 15.10 0.61 31.80
CA LEU A 372 15.69 -0.49 31.04
C LEU A 372 16.99 -0.02 30.40
N GLY A 373 18.08 -0.75 30.60
CA GLY A 373 19.37 -0.48 29.97
C GLY A 373 19.63 -1.46 28.83
N MET A 374 20.08 -0.94 27.68
CA MET A 374 20.49 -1.74 26.53
C MET A 374 21.77 -1.17 25.94
N THR A 375 22.67 -2.04 25.48
CA THR A 375 23.88 -1.62 24.75
C THR A 375 23.96 -2.33 23.41
N VAL A 376 24.42 -1.63 22.37
CA VAL A 376 24.60 -2.19 21.04
C VAL A 376 25.99 -1.87 20.49
N TYR A 377 26.58 -2.82 19.78
CA TYR A 377 27.76 -2.62 18.95
C TYR A 377 27.66 -3.56 17.75
N ASN A 378 27.58 -3.00 16.55
CA ASN A 378 27.39 -3.71 15.29
C ASN A 378 26.27 -4.76 15.36
N GLY A 379 25.12 -4.32 15.87
CA GLY A 379 23.94 -5.15 16.11
C GLY A 379 22.78 -4.84 15.18
N GLU A 380 23.02 -4.26 14.00
CA GLU A 380 21.98 -3.76 13.08
C GLU A 380 20.90 -4.83 12.83
N SER A 381 21.31 -6.08 12.66
CA SER A 381 20.41 -7.21 12.40
C SER A 381 19.47 -7.57 13.55
N PHE A 382 19.73 -7.11 14.78
CA PHE A 382 19.01 -7.53 15.99
C PHE A 382 18.44 -6.38 16.81
N ILE A 383 19.04 -5.19 16.75
CA ILE A 383 18.73 -4.07 17.63
C ILE A 383 17.28 -3.62 17.51
N LYS A 384 16.72 -3.63 16.29
CA LYS A 384 15.31 -3.31 16.05
C LYS A 384 14.36 -4.28 16.75
N GLN A 385 14.65 -5.58 16.68
CA GLN A 385 13.83 -6.62 17.29
C GLN A 385 13.89 -6.55 18.82
N ALA A 386 15.09 -6.32 19.38
CA ALA A 386 15.28 -6.14 20.81
C ALA A 386 14.47 -4.95 21.34
N ILE A 387 14.52 -3.80 20.66
CA ILE A 387 13.73 -2.62 21.00
C ILE A 387 12.23 -2.90 20.87
N THR A 388 11.80 -3.51 19.78
CA THR A 388 10.37 -3.80 19.52
C THR A 388 9.80 -4.74 20.59
N SER A 389 10.55 -5.76 21.01
CA SER A 389 10.16 -6.66 22.10
C SER A 389 9.89 -5.89 23.40
N VAL A 390 10.75 -4.92 23.73
CA VAL A 390 10.56 -4.06 24.91
C VAL A 390 9.37 -3.12 24.75
N LEU A 391 9.15 -2.55 23.57
CA LEU A 391 8.10 -1.55 23.36
C LEU A 391 6.68 -2.14 23.23
N THR A 392 6.56 -3.43 22.88
CA THR A 392 5.27 -4.11 22.63
C THR A 392 4.77 -4.96 23.80
N GLN A 393 5.50 -4.95 24.92
CA GLN A 393 5.07 -5.64 26.13
C GLN A 393 3.92 -4.89 26.84
N THR A 394 3.22 -5.59 27.73
CA THR A 394 1.96 -5.11 28.34
C THR A 394 2.16 -4.08 29.46
N TYR A 395 3.36 -3.93 30.01
CA TYR A 395 3.68 -2.90 31.00
C TYR A 395 4.27 -1.67 30.31
N GLU A 396 3.66 -0.49 30.50
CA GLU A 396 3.98 0.72 29.72
C GLU A 396 4.77 1.80 30.49
N ASP A 397 4.83 1.72 31.83
CA ASP A 397 5.45 2.71 32.72
C ASP A 397 6.98 2.51 32.88
N PHE A 398 7.69 2.62 31.76
CA PHE A 398 9.14 2.45 31.71
C PHE A 398 9.82 3.43 30.75
N ILE A 399 11.15 3.52 30.88
CA ILE A 399 12.04 4.16 29.91
C ILE A 399 13.10 3.16 29.45
N LEU A 400 13.46 3.18 28.17
CA LEU A 400 14.50 2.35 27.57
C LEU A 400 15.68 3.22 27.15
N VAL A 401 16.83 3.01 27.77
CA VAL A 401 18.05 3.78 27.54
C VAL A 401 19.05 2.91 26.80
N ILE A 402 19.37 3.32 25.59
CA ILE A 402 20.19 2.55 24.64
C ILE A 402 21.50 3.27 24.40
N VAL A 403 22.62 2.56 24.64
CA VAL A 403 23.96 3.06 24.35
C VAL A 403 24.56 2.30 23.17
N ASP A 404 24.78 3.01 22.06
CA ASP A 404 25.61 2.52 20.97
C ASP A 404 27.10 2.69 21.33
N ASP A 405 27.85 1.59 21.37
CA ASP A 405 29.28 1.57 21.69
C ASP A 405 30.15 1.81 20.44
N GLY A 406 29.77 2.78 19.61
CA GLY A 406 30.52 3.19 18.43
C GLY A 406 30.39 2.19 17.27
N SER A 407 29.16 1.78 16.94
CA SER A 407 28.91 0.91 15.79
C SER A 407 29.36 1.55 14.48
N THR A 408 29.79 0.71 13.55
CA THR A 408 30.18 1.07 12.19
C THR A 408 29.16 0.60 11.15
N ASP A 409 28.09 -0.07 11.58
CA ASP A 409 26.95 -0.50 10.76
C ASP A 409 25.73 0.43 10.97
N GLY A 410 24.56 0.04 10.47
CA GLY A 410 23.32 0.82 10.59
C GLY A 410 22.70 0.86 11.99
N SER A 411 23.30 0.22 13.02
CA SER A 411 22.72 0.13 14.38
C SER A 411 22.28 1.48 14.93
N ALA A 412 23.15 2.50 14.84
CA ALA A 412 22.87 3.82 15.38
C ALA A 412 21.70 4.52 14.67
N ASN A 413 21.54 4.29 13.36
CA ASN A 413 20.45 4.87 12.58
C ASN A 413 19.11 4.23 12.95
N VAL A 414 19.09 2.91 13.15
CA VAL A 414 17.91 2.19 13.63
C VAL A 414 17.46 2.71 14.99
N VAL A 415 18.39 2.84 15.95
CA VAL A 415 18.03 3.30 17.30
C VAL A 415 17.56 4.76 17.29
N ARG A 416 18.22 5.64 16.51
CA ARG A 416 17.83 7.04 16.39
C ARG A 416 16.42 7.20 15.82
N HIS A 417 16.11 6.46 14.77
CA HIS A 417 14.78 6.46 14.17
C HIS A 417 13.71 6.02 15.18
N VAL A 418 13.98 5.00 16.00
CA VAL A 418 13.02 4.56 17.04
C VAL A 418 12.87 5.61 18.14
N ALA A 419 13.96 6.25 18.58
CA ALA A 419 13.91 7.32 19.58
C ALA A 419 13.14 8.56 19.11
N GLU A 420 13.09 8.83 17.80
CA GLU A 420 12.26 9.88 17.21
C GLU A 420 10.77 9.53 17.22
N MET A 421 10.43 8.24 17.17
CA MET A 421 9.04 7.76 17.11
C MET A 421 8.43 7.42 18.49
N ASP A 422 9.23 7.01 19.47
CA ASP A 422 8.76 6.62 20.80
C ASP A 422 9.54 7.36 21.90
N SER A 423 8.84 8.27 22.60
CA SER A 423 9.38 9.08 23.70
C SER A 423 9.93 8.28 24.90
N ARG A 424 9.63 6.97 25.00
CA ARG A 424 10.20 6.08 26.02
C ARG A 424 11.63 5.65 25.67
N VAL A 425 12.10 5.83 24.44
CA VAL A 425 13.43 5.39 24.00
C VAL A 425 14.41 6.57 24.01
N VAL A 426 15.48 6.45 24.79
CA VAL A 426 16.55 7.45 24.87
C VAL A 426 17.83 6.86 24.29
N PHE A 427 18.36 7.54 23.27
CA PHE A 427 19.53 7.07 22.54
C PHE A 427 20.78 7.88 22.87
N HIS A 428 21.88 7.18 23.17
CA HIS A 428 23.20 7.78 23.30
C HIS A 428 24.24 7.02 22.50
N GLN A 429 25.10 7.74 21.78
CA GLN A 429 26.16 7.16 20.99
C GLN A 429 27.54 7.46 21.58
N ASN A 430 28.44 6.48 21.58
CA ASN A 430 29.86 6.66 21.84
C ASN A 430 30.58 7.05 20.54
N LYS A 431 31.54 7.99 20.63
CA LYS A 431 32.35 8.41 19.47
C LYS A 431 33.28 7.31 18.94
N ARG A 432 33.60 6.33 19.78
CA ARG A 432 34.46 5.17 19.48
C ARG A 432 34.11 4.03 20.41
N ARG A 433 34.44 2.81 20.00
CA ARG A 433 34.25 1.61 20.82
C ARG A 433 34.99 1.70 22.15
N THR A 434 34.27 1.54 23.24
CA THR A 434 34.80 1.59 24.62
C THR A 434 34.83 0.23 25.29
N GLY A 435 34.17 -0.78 24.71
CA GLY A 435 34.11 -2.15 25.21
C GLY A 435 32.90 -2.35 26.13
N MET A 436 32.45 -3.60 26.19
CA MET A 436 31.20 -4.01 26.86
C MET A 436 31.03 -3.44 28.28
N VAL A 437 32.04 -3.58 29.15
CA VAL A 437 31.97 -3.12 30.54
C VAL A 437 31.82 -1.60 30.63
N ALA A 438 32.51 -0.85 29.78
CA ALA A 438 32.43 0.61 29.76
C ALA A 438 31.07 1.08 29.21
N ALA A 439 30.58 0.43 28.15
CA ALA A 439 29.26 0.70 27.58
C ALA A 439 28.13 0.43 28.59
N TRP A 440 28.19 -0.69 29.31
CA TRP A 440 27.20 -1.05 30.34
C TRP A 440 27.23 -0.06 31.51
N ARG A 441 28.42 0.29 32.03
CA ARG A 441 28.54 1.31 33.08
C ARG A 441 27.97 2.66 32.63
N ARG A 442 28.16 3.03 31.36
CA ARG A 442 27.59 4.25 30.79
C ARG A 442 26.06 4.16 30.69
N ALA A 443 25.52 3.07 30.15
CA ALA A 443 24.08 2.84 30.03
C ALA A 443 23.37 2.88 31.39
N PHE A 444 23.94 2.24 32.42
CA PHE A 444 23.39 2.27 33.77
C PHE A 444 23.36 3.69 34.37
N LYS A 445 24.46 4.44 34.22
CA LYS A 445 24.53 5.84 34.70
C LYS A 445 23.52 6.74 33.98
N LEU A 446 23.42 6.60 32.66
CA LEU A 446 22.44 7.34 31.87
C LEU A 446 21.02 6.96 32.25
N ALA A 447 20.74 5.68 32.47
CA ALA A 447 19.44 5.22 32.93
C ALA A 447 19.04 5.85 34.27
N GLN A 448 19.95 6.03 35.21
CA GLN A 448 19.66 6.75 36.46
C GLN A 448 19.33 8.23 36.25
N VAL A 449 20.01 8.91 35.32
CA VAL A 449 19.79 10.33 35.01
C VAL A 449 18.48 10.50 34.24
N GLU A 450 18.30 9.76 33.16
CA GLU A 450 17.17 9.89 32.25
C GLU A 450 15.85 9.41 32.87
N SER A 451 15.88 8.50 33.84
CA SER A 451 14.68 8.05 34.57
C SER A 451 14.37 8.87 35.82
N HIS A 452 15.18 9.87 36.17
CA HIS A 452 15.11 10.55 37.47
C HIS A 452 15.14 9.58 38.66
N LYS A 453 15.98 8.53 38.57
CA LYS A 453 16.08 7.41 39.52
C LYS A 453 14.78 6.61 39.64
N ALA A 454 14.43 5.87 38.58
CA ALA A 454 13.39 4.85 38.62
C ALA A 454 13.54 3.90 39.82
N GLU A 455 12.40 3.39 40.31
CA GLU A 455 12.33 2.42 41.41
C GLU A 455 13.09 1.13 41.09
N TYR A 456 13.02 0.70 39.83
CA TYR A 456 13.67 -0.52 39.35
C TYR A 456 14.55 -0.24 38.13
N PHE A 457 15.61 -1.03 38.01
CA PHE A 457 16.45 -1.10 36.82
C PHE A 457 16.56 -2.55 36.33
N ALA A 458 16.48 -2.76 35.02
CA ALA A 458 16.74 -4.06 34.42
C ALA A 458 17.57 -3.94 33.14
N TRP A 459 18.40 -4.96 32.88
CA TRP A 459 19.09 -5.13 31.61
C TRP A 459 18.18 -5.85 30.61
N VAL A 460 18.29 -5.44 29.35
CA VAL A 460 17.66 -6.12 28.21
C VAL A 460 18.74 -6.81 27.37
#